data_AF-A0A8B6DYY4-F1
#
_entry.id   AF-A0A8B6DYY4-F1
#
_cell.length_a   1.000
_cell.length_b   1.000
_cell.length_c   1.000
_cell.angle_alpha   90.00
_cell.angle_beta   90.00
_cell.angle_gamma   90.00
#
_symmetry.space_group_name_H-M   'P 1'
#
loop_
_entity.id
_entity.type
_entity.pdbx_description
1 polymer ?
#
loop_
_entity_poly.entity_id
_entity_poly.type
_entity_poly.pdbx_seq_one_letter_code
_entity_poly.pdbx_strand_id
1 'polypeptide(L)'
;MPLLYGLRATLKADLDVKNMNDHLKTYIASEIKKGFANAMNDVMKQIVNTGLEEINATIIAAIQESLAEKGVTYIRWGRKGCPAGADIIYTGQVGGNLYTNKGGGVNYLCLPNDPENGPHQSYSNDQVYGSEYKLSSSSKPSGWSENMYKQEVPCAVCYQQRRSAVLMIPGRKTCYKGWNSEYHGYLMSDHKIHYRQDFACVDINAEPLDNKNGSEDGALFYALRTKCGSLRCPPYTNEADVLCVVCTK
;
A
#
# COMPACT_ATOMS: atom_id res chain seq x y z
N MET A 1 -9.10 -59.54 89.94
CA MET A 1 -9.27 -58.51 88.89
C MET A 1 -8.56 -58.81 87.53
N PRO A 2 -8.67 -59.99 86.88
CA PRO A 2 -8.14 -60.16 85.51
C PRO A 2 -9.12 -59.79 84.38
N LEU A 3 -10.41 -60.09 84.57
CA LEU A 3 -11.48 -59.89 83.56
C LEU A 3 -11.71 -58.43 83.17
N LEU A 4 -11.63 -57.51 84.14
CA LEU A 4 -11.81 -56.08 83.92
C LEU A 4 -10.65 -55.45 83.12
N TYR A 5 -9.45 -56.00 83.24
CA TYR A 5 -8.27 -55.53 82.51
C TYR A 5 -8.33 -55.96 81.03
N GLY A 6 -8.77 -57.21 80.77
CA GLY A 6 -9.01 -57.71 79.42
C GLY A 6 -10.05 -56.89 78.66
N LEU A 7 -11.22 -56.63 79.26
CA LEU A 7 -12.27 -55.81 78.64
C LEU A 7 -11.80 -54.39 78.28
N ARG A 8 -10.98 -53.79 79.15
CA ARG A 8 -10.43 -52.44 78.95
C ARG A 8 -9.41 -52.40 77.81
N ALA A 9 -8.65 -53.48 77.62
CA ALA A 9 -7.72 -53.62 76.51
C ALA A 9 -8.45 -53.81 75.17
N THR A 10 -9.51 -54.63 75.12
CA THR A 10 -10.32 -54.83 73.91
C THR A 10 -11.05 -53.56 73.48
N LEU A 11 -11.70 -52.86 74.43
CA LEU A 11 -12.35 -51.57 74.16
C LEU A 11 -11.38 -50.51 73.65
N LYS A 12 -10.13 -50.50 74.14
CA LYS A 12 -9.08 -49.60 73.64
C LYS A 12 -8.66 -49.94 72.21
N ALA A 13 -8.47 -51.22 71.91
CA ALA A 13 -8.14 -51.68 70.56
C ALA A 13 -9.24 -51.34 69.55
N ASP A 14 -10.52 -51.53 69.90
CA ASP A 14 -11.65 -51.17 69.04
C ASP A 14 -11.75 -49.65 68.81
N LEU A 15 -11.48 -48.85 69.85
CA LEU A 15 -11.43 -47.38 69.74
C LEU A 15 -10.27 -46.93 68.82
N ASP A 16 -9.10 -47.55 68.94
CA ASP A 16 -7.93 -47.27 68.09
C ASP A 16 -8.22 -47.64 66.62
N VAL A 17 -8.85 -48.79 66.36
CA VAL A 17 -9.27 -49.20 64.99
C VAL A 17 -10.27 -48.21 64.40
N LYS A 18 -11.25 -47.75 65.18
CA LYS A 18 -12.22 -46.75 64.72
C LYS A 18 -11.55 -45.42 64.37
N ASN A 19 -10.65 -44.94 65.23
CA ASN A 19 -9.93 -43.68 65.04
C ASN A 19 -9.01 -43.75 63.81
N MET A 20 -8.37 -44.89 63.60
CA MET A 20 -7.52 -45.14 62.44
C MET A 20 -8.33 -45.22 61.13
N ASN A 21 -9.52 -45.82 61.17
CA ASN A 21 -10.44 -45.87 60.03
C ASN A 21 -10.97 -44.47 59.68
N ASP A 22 -11.26 -43.63 60.67
CA ASP A 22 -11.70 -42.25 60.45
C ASP A 22 -10.56 -41.39 59.87
N HIS A 23 -9.33 -41.52 60.37
CA HIS A 23 -8.13 -40.92 59.77
C HIS A 23 -7.92 -41.35 58.31
N LEU A 24 -8.06 -42.65 58.03
CA LEU A 24 -7.90 -43.19 56.69
C LEU A 24 -8.94 -42.63 55.72
N LYS A 25 -10.21 -42.50 56.14
CA LYS A 25 -11.27 -41.86 55.35
C LYS A 25 -10.95 -40.41 55.05
N THR A 26 -10.49 -39.63 56.04
CA THR A 26 -10.10 -38.23 55.84
C THR A 26 -8.93 -38.10 54.89
N TYR A 27 -7.92 -38.96 55.01
CA TYR A 27 -6.77 -38.99 54.11
C TYR A 27 -7.19 -39.29 52.67
N ILE A 28 -7.96 -40.37 52.44
CA ILE A 28 -8.46 -40.75 51.11
C ILE A 28 -9.28 -39.61 50.50
N ALA A 29 -10.18 -39.00 51.25
CA ALA A 29 -10.97 -37.85 50.78
C ALA A 29 -10.08 -36.66 50.38
N SER A 30 -9.00 -36.40 51.14
CA SER A 30 -8.05 -35.33 50.83
C SER A 30 -7.25 -35.60 49.56
N GLU A 31 -6.78 -36.84 49.35
CA GLU A 31 -6.01 -37.23 48.16
C GLU A 31 -6.89 -37.25 46.90
N ILE A 32 -8.14 -37.72 47.01
CA ILE A 32 -9.12 -37.63 45.91
C ILE A 32 -9.36 -36.16 45.53
N LYS A 33 -9.55 -35.27 46.51
CA LYS A 33 -9.76 -33.84 46.25
C LYS A 33 -8.56 -33.19 45.58
N LYS A 34 -7.34 -33.51 46.01
CA LYS A 34 -6.10 -33.03 45.37
C LYS A 34 -5.97 -33.54 43.93
N GLY A 35 -6.20 -34.84 43.72
CA GLY A 35 -6.16 -35.45 42.39
C GLY A 35 -7.15 -34.79 41.44
N PHE A 36 -8.39 -34.57 41.90
CA PHE A 36 -9.42 -33.87 41.13
C PHE A 36 -9.04 -32.41 40.83
N ALA A 37 -8.52 -31.66 41.80
CA ALA A 37 -8.09 -30.28 41.61
C ALA A 37 -6.94 -30.17 40.59
N ASN A 38 -5.97 -31.09 40.66
CA ASN A 38 -4.85 -31.13 39.71
C ASN A 38 -5.35 -31.46 38.30
N ALA A 39 -6.18 -32.50 38.16
CA ALA A 39 -6.76 -32.87 36.88
C ALA A 39 -7.60 -31.74 36.28
N MET A 40 -8.44 -31.07 37.09
CA MET A 40 -9.18 -29.89 36.63
C MET A 40 -8.25 -28.76 36.18
N ASN A 41 -7.18 -28.49 36.94
CA ASN A 41 -6.22 -27.44 36.56
C ASN A 41 -5.52 -27.75 35.24
N ASP A 42 -5.13 -29.01 35.02
CA ASP A 42 -4.47 -29.43 33.79
C ASP A 42 -5.43 -29.35 32.60
N VAL A 43 -6.68 -29.81 32.78
CA VAL A 43 -7.74 -29.68 31.77
C VAL A 43 -8.04 -28.20 31.48
N MET A 44 -8.17 -27.35 32.51
CA MET A 44 -8.39 -25.91 32.31
C MET A 44 -7.23 -25.27 31.55
N LYS A 45 -5.98 -25.57 31.89
CA LYS A 45 -4.80 -25.07 31.17
C LYS A 45 -4.82 -25.51 29.71
N GLN A 46 -5.13 -26.79 29.45
CA GLN A 46 -5.18 -27.31 28.10
C GLN A 46 -6.27 -26.62 27.27
N ILE A 47 -7.49 -26.52 27.80
CA ILE A 47 -8.62 -25.84 27.13
C ILE A 47 -8.26 -24.38 26.83
N VAL A 48 -7.69 -23.66 27.81
CA VAL A 48 -7.31 -22.25 27.63
C VAL A 48 -6.22 -22.12 26.57
N ASN A 49 -5.17 -22.94 26.61
CA ASN A 49 -4.06 -22.85 25.66
C ASN A 49 -4.50 -23.21 24.23
N THR A 50 -5.22 -24.32 24.04
CA THR A 50 -5.75 -24.70 22.72
C THR A 50 -6.70 -23.63 22.19
N GLY A 51 -7.61 -23.13 23.03
CA GLY A 51 -8.54 -22.07 22.62
C GLY A 51 -7.82 -20.78 22.23
N LEU A 52 -6.76 -20.39 22.96
CA LEU A 52 -5.95 -19.22 22.62
C LEU A 52 -5.22 -19.40 21.29
N GLU A 53 -4.66 -20.58 21.04
CA GLU A 53 -3.97 -20.88 19.78
C GLU A 53 -4.91 -20.83 18.58
N GLU A 54 -6.09 -21.44 18.68
CA GLU A 54 -7.12 -21.43 17.64
C GLU A 54 -7.66 -20.02 17.37
N ILE A 55 -7.94 -19.25 18.43
CA ILE A 55 -8.38 -17.86 18.32
C ILE A 55 -7.29 -17.01 17.67
N ASN A 56 -6.03 -17.17 18.08
CA ASN A 56 -4.92 -16.42 17.51
C ASN A 56 -4.72 -16.72 16.02
N ALA A 57 -4.79 -17.99 15.62
CA ALA A 57 -4.71 -18.39 14.22
C ALA A 57 -5.86 -17.79 13.39
N THR A 58 -7.09 -17.83 13.92
CA THR A 58 -8.27 -17.26 13.26
C THR A 58 -8.16 -15.75 13.08
N ILE A 59 -7.70 -15.04 14.12
CA ILE A 59 -7.49 -13.59 14.07
C ILE A 59 -6.41 -13.24 13.05
N ILE A 60 -5.29 -13.95 13.04
CA ILE A 60 -4.19 -13.71 12.09
C ILE A 60 -4.68 -13.90 10.64
N ALA A 61 -5.42 -14.98 10.37
CA ALA A 61 -5.97 -15.23 9.05
C ALA A 61 -6.92 -14.11 8.59
N ALA A 62 -7.87 -13.71 9.45
CA ALA A 62 -8.81 -12.64 9.15
C ALA A 62 -8.11 -11.29 8.91
N ILE A 63 -7.08 -10.97 9.69
CA ILE A 63 -6.27 -9.76 9.48
C ILE A 63 -5.56 -9.81 8.13
N GLN A 64 -4.94 -10.94 7.79
CA GLN A 64 -4.22 -11.11 6.53
C GLN A 64 -5.15 -10.96 5.32
N GLU A 65 -6.34 -11.57 5.37
CA GLU A 65 -7.36 -11.45 4.33
C GLU A 65 -7.82 -9.99 4.16
N SER A 66 -8.15 -9.31 5.26
CA SER A 66 -8.58 -7.91 5.23
C SER A 66 -7.52 -6.93 4.70
N LEU A 67 -6.24 -7.29 4.82
CA LEU A 67 -5.12 -6.52 4.30
C LEU A 67 -4.81 -6.86 2.84
N ALA A 68 -5.06 -8.09 2.41
CA ALA A 68 -4.86 -8.52 1.02
C ALA A 68 -5.87 -7.86 0.07
N GLU A 69 -7.11 -7.60 0.51
CA GLU A 69 -8.14 -6.95 -0.31
C GLU A 69 -7.95 -5.44 -0.48
N LYS A 70 -7.05 -4.82 0.28
CA LYS A 70 -6.81 -3.38 0.22
C LYS A 70 -5.66 -3.07 -0.71
N GLY A 71 -5.91 -2.25 -1.71
CA GLY A 71 -4.86 -1.64 -2.50
C GLY A 71 -5.39 -0.50 -3.34
N VAL A 72 -4.47 0.23 -3.94
CA VAL A 72 -4.78 1.38 -4.77
C VAL A 72 -3.97 1.34 -6.06
N THR A 73 -4.50 1.97 -7.09
CA THR A 73 -3.82 2.13 -8.37
C THR A 73 -3.37 3.57 -8.56
N TYR A 74 -2.21 3.74 -9.20
CA TYR A 74 -1.72 5.04 -9.64
C TYR A 74 -0.94 4.91 -10.94
N ILE A 75 -0.82 6.02 -11.66
CA ILE A 75 -0.02 6.07 -12.89
C ILE A 75 1.35 6.68 -12.56
N ARG A 76 2.40 6.01 -13.01
CA ARG A 76 3.76 6.52 -12.99
C ARG A 76 4.09 7.07 -14.38
N TRP A 77 4.10 8.39 -14.49
CA TRP A 77 4.37 9.07 -15.76
C TRP A 77 5.86 9.16 -16.02
N GLY A 78 6.25 8.85 -17.25
CA GLY A 78 7.63 8.91 -17.73
C GLY A 78 8.49 7.71 -17.41
N ARG A 79 7.91 6.58 -17.01
CA ARG A 79 8.63 5.33 -16.72
C ARG A 79 7.90 4.13 -17.29
N LYS A 80 8.66 3.11 -17.69
CA LYS A 80 8.18 1.82 -18.21
C LYS A 80 7.99 0.76 -17.12
N GLY A 81 7.95 1.15 -15.85
CA GLY A 81 7.75 0.21 -14.75
C GLY A 81 7.44 0.87 -13.41
N CYS A 82 6.94 0.09 -12.46
CA CYS A 82 6.56 0.55 -11.13
C CYS A 82 7.76 0.65 -10.17
N PRO A 83 7.67 1.46 -9.10
CA PRO A 83 8.70 1.48 -8.06
C PRO A 83 8.72 0.14 -7.31
N ALA A 84 9.82 -0.12 -6.61
CA ALA A 84 9.98 -1.36 -5.86
C ALA A 84 8.85 -1.56 -4.84
N GLY A 85 8.26 -2.75 -4.82
CA GLY A 85 7.15 -3.12 -3.94
C GLY A 85 5.76 -2.82 -4.49
N ALA A 86 5.63 -2.11 -5.62
CA ALA A 86 4.37 -1.99 -6.34
C ALA A 86 4.34 -2.96 -7.54
N ASP A 87 3.19 -3.57 -7.77
CA ASP A 87 2.95 -4.48 -8.88
C ASP A 87 2.63 -3.68 -10.15
N ILE A 88 3.14 -4.12 -11.31
CA ILE A 88 2.76 -3.56 -12.61
C ILE A 88 1.42 -4.19 -13.01
N ILE A 89 0.41 -3.36 -13.28
CA ILE A 89 -0.83 -3.81 -13.93
C ILE A 89 -0.60 -3.86 -15.44
N TYR A 90 -0.15 -2.74 -16.02
CA TYR A 90 0.30 -2.69 -17.41
C TYR A 90 1.30 -1.55 -17.63
N THR A 91 2.02 -1.63 -18.74
CA THR A 91 2.89 -0.58 -19.25
C THR A 91 2.35 -0.07 -20.56
N GLY A 92 2.70 1.17 -20.89
CA GLY A 92 2.08 1.85 -21.99
C GLY A 92 2.84 3.07 -22.46
N GLN A 93 2.23 3.74 -23.42
CA GLN A 93 2.61 5.06 -23.87
C GLN A 93 1.58 6.08 -23.41
N VAL A 94 2.03 7.29 -23.16
CA VAL A 94 1.11 8.37 -22.82
C VAL A 94 0.46 8.89 -24.09
N GLY A 95 -0.86 8.97 -24.05
CA GLY A 95 -1.68 9.60 -25.07
C GLY A 95 -2.50 10.76 -24.51
N GLY A 96 -3.12 11.50 -25.41
CA GLY A 96 -4.00 12.60 -25.06
C GLY A 96 -4.48 13.34 -26.28
N ASN A 97 -4.80 14.61 -26.08
CA ASN A 97 -5.33 15.46 -27.13
C ASN A 97 -4.22 16.17 -27.90
N LEU A 98 -4.48 16.53 -29.16
CA LEU A 98 -3.57 17.35 -29.96
C LEU A 98 -3.40 18.73 -29.31
N TYR A 99 -2.17 19.25 -29.25
CA TYR A 99 -1.86 20.54 -28.62
C TYR A 99 -2.68 21.74 -29.14
N THR A 100 -3.22 21.66 -30.36
CA THR A 100 -4.06 22.69 -31.00
C THR A 100 -5.57 22.43 -30.90
N ASN A 101 -6.00 21.32 -30.29
CA ASN A 101 -7.41 21.03 -30.14
C ASN A 101 -8.02 21.81 -28.96
N LYS A 102 -9.09 22.55 -29.25
CA LYS A 102 -9.85 23.35 -28.27
C LYS A 102 -10.77 22.51 -27.37
N GLY A 103 -11.34 21.45 -27.93
CA GLY A 103 -12.26 20.52 -27.28
C GLY A 103 -11.63 19.14 -27.14
N GLY A 104 -12.39 18.13 -26.75
CA GLY A 104 -11.88 16.79 -26.47
C GLY A 104 -11.53 16.58 -24.99
N GLY A 105 -10.71 15.57 -24.69
CA GLY A 105 -10.21 15.30 -23.35
C GLY A 105 -9.11 16.26 -22.91
N VAL A 106 -9.04 16.54 -21.61
CA VAL A 106 -7.99 17.36 -20.96
C VAL A 106 -6.97 16.51 -20.20
N ASN A 107 -7.33 15.27 -19.88
CA ASN A 107 -6.47 14.37 -19.12
C ASN A 107 -5.48 13.64 -20.04
N TYR A 108 -4.29 13.36 -19.51
CA TYR A 108 -3.41 12.36 -20.08
C TYR A 108 -3.99 10.96 -19.89
N LEU A 109 -3.72 10.08 -20.84
CA LEU A 109 -4.10 8.68 -20.83
C LEU A 109 -2.84 7.83 -20.80
N CYS A 110 -2.82 6.78 -19.98
CA CYS A 110 -1.82 5.73 -20.14
C CYS A 110 -2.42 4.65 -21.05
N LEU A 111 -2.00 4.62 -22.31
CA LEU A 111 -2.51 3.68 -23.30
C LEU A 111 -1.67 2.40 -23.25
N PRO A 112 -2.27 1.20 -23.09
CA PRO A 112 -1.52 -0.04 -22.98
C PRO A 112 -0.72 -0.33 -24.26
N ASN A 113 0.41 -1.02 -24.10
CA ASN A 113 1.25 -1.46 -25.24
C ASN A 113 0.57 -2.56 -26.09
N ASP A 114 -0.46 -3.20 -25.57
CA ASP A 114 -1.24 -4.28 -26.16
C ASP A 114 -2.74 -3.89 -26.29
N PRO A 115 -3.09 -2.87 -27.10
CA PRO A 115 -4.46 -2.41 -27.19
C PRO A 115 -5.37 -3.40 -27.94
N GLU A 116 -6.59 -3.56 -27.45
CA GLU A 116 -7.68 -4.16 -28.23
C GLU A 116 -8.28 -3.10 -29.16
N ASN A 117 -8.15 -3.30 -30.47
CA ASN A 117 -8.62 -2.34 -31.47
C ASN A 117 -10.05 -2.65 -31.94
N GLY A 118 -10.89 -1.62 -32.01
CA GLY A 118 -12.14 -1.66 -32.77
C GLY A 118 -11.90 -1.69 -34.28
N PRO A 119 -12.94 -1.86 -35.10
CA PRO A 119 -12.81 -1.80 -36.55
C PRO A 119 -12.27 -0.44 -37.01
N HIS A 120 -11.43 -0.44 -38.05
CA HIS A 120 -10.94 0.78 -38.67
C HIS A 120 -12.11 1.62 -39.23
N GLN A 121 -12.11 2.92 -38.94
CA GLN A 121 -13.12 3.87 -39.38
C GLN A 121 -12.46 5.10 -39.98
N SER A 122 -13.19 5.80 -40.87
CA SER A 122 -12.71 7.02 -41.55
C SER A 122 -13.67 8.21 -41.35
N TYR A 123 -14.04 8.49 -40.09
CA TYR A 123 -14.90 9.63 -39.73
C TYR A 123 -14.06 10.84 -39.29
N SER A 124 -14.61 12.04 -39.40
CA SER A 124 -13.95 13.30 -38.99
C SER A 124 -14.14 13.65 -37.51
N ASN A 125 -14.21 12.65 -36.65
CA ASN A 125 -14.34 12.83 -35.20
C ASN A 125 -12.97 13.13 -34.57
N ASP A 126 -12.96 13.40 -33.26
CA ASP A 126 -11.72 13.63 -32.52
C ASP A 126 -10.86 12.36 -32.43
N GLN A 127 -9.55 12.55 -32.24
CA GLN A 127 -8.55 11.48 -32.24
C GLN A 127 -7.74 11.52 -30.95
N VAL A 128 -7.26 10.36 -30.52
CA VAL A 128 -6.26 10.27 -29.46
C VAL A 128 -4.89 10.26 -30.09
N TYR A 129 -4.03 11.16 -29.63
CA TYR A 129 -2.67 11.33 -30.11
C TYR A 129 -1.68 10.77 -29.10
N GLY A 130 -0.51 10.34 -29.57
CA GLY A 130 0.63 10.08 -28.69
C GLY A 130 1.10 11.36 -28.01
N SER A 131 2.10 11.24 -27.15
CA SER A 131 2.61 12.39 -26.40
C SER A 131 4.11 12.50 -26.44
N GLU A 132 4.60 13.72 -26.26
CA GLU A 132 6.02 14.05 -26.37
C GLU A 132 6.50 14.93 -25.22
N TYR A 133 7.74 14.67 -24.80
CA TYR A 133 8.49 15.61 -23.98
C TYR A 133 8.93 16.82 -24.81
N LYS A 134 8.73 18.02 -24.27
CA LYS A 134 9.25 19.28 -24.84
C LYS A 134 10.37 19.86 -23.98
N LEU A 135 11.31 18.98 -23.66
CA LEU A 135 12.41 19.23 -22.71
C LEU A 135 13.74 19.26 -23.44
N SER A 136 14.06 20.44 -23.97
CA SER A 136 15.34 20.75 -24.58
C SER A 136 16.41 21.03 -23.52
N SER A 137 17.67 21.12 -23.93
CA SER A 137 18.78 21.48 -23.03
C SER A 137 18.56 22.80 -22.28
N SER A 138 17.78 23.73 -22.83
CA SER A 138 17.46 25.03 -22.20
C SER A 138 16.15 25.08 -21.44
N SER A 139 15.31 24.03 -21.52
CA SER A 139 13.99 23.97 -20.88
C SER A 139 13.78 22.80 -19.93
N LYS A 140 14.75 21.88 -19.86
CA LYS A 140 14.73 20.76 -18.91
C LYS A 140 15.01 21.25 -17.48
N PRO A 141 14.37 20.63 -16.46
CA PRO A 141 14.73 20.86 -15.07
C PRO A 141 16.21 20.58 -14.80
N SER A 142 16.80 21.33 -13.88
CA SER A 142 18.26 21.29 -13.58
C SER A 142 18.82 19.91 -13.25
N GLY A 143 18.00 18.99 -12.75
CA GLY A 143 18.38 17.61 -12.41
C GLY A 143 18.38 16.61 -13.57
N TRP A 144 17.90 16.99 -14.76
CA TRP A 144 17.85 16.09 -15.91
C TRP A 144 19.07 16.28 -16.79
N SER A 145 19.85 15.22 -17.01
CA SER A 145 21.03 15.24 -17.90
C SER A 145 20.65 15.09 -19.37
N GLU A 146 19.59 14.34 -19.66
CA GLU A 146 19.21 13.97 -21.02
C GLU A 146 18.35 15.03 -21.71
N ASN A 147 18.54 15.16 -23.02
CA ASN A 147 17.66 15.94 -23.88
C ASN A 147 16.53 15.03 -24.34
N MET A 148 15.34 15.21 -23.77
CA MET A 148 14.16 14.40 -24.10
C MET A 148 13.28 15.09 -25.15
N TYR A 149 13.74 16.19 -25.76
CA TYR A 149 12.95 16.90 -26.74
C TYR A 149 12.46 15.97 -27.85
N LYS A 150 11.13 15.96 -28.08
CA LYS A 150 10.44 15.15 -29.10
C LYS A 150 10.51 13.63 -28.88
N GLN A 151 10.88 13.20 -27.68
CA GLN A 151 10.80 11.80 -27.29
C GLN A 151 9.40 11.47 -26.79
N GLU A 152 8.90 10.30 -27.17
CA GLU A 152 7.62 9.77 -26.72
C GLU A 152 7.65 9.47 -25.20
N VAL A 153 6.54 9.73 -24.51
CA VAL A 153 6.45 9.61 -23.05
C VAL A 153 5.90 8.23 -22.65
N PRO A 154 6.64 7.38 -21.92
CA PRO A 154 6.11 6.13 -21.42
C PRO A 154 5.29 6.31 -20.14
N CYS A 155 4.50 5.30 -19.80
CA CYS A 155 3.81 5.22 -18.52
C CYS A 155 3.71 3.78 -18.02
N ALA A 156 3.51 3.65 -16.71
CA ALA A 156 3.17 2.40 -16.07
C ALA A 156 2.01 2.61 -15.11
N VAL A 157 1.01 1.72 -15.15
CA VAL A 157 -0.07 1.68 -14.16
C VAL A 157 0.31 0.68 -13.09
N CYS A 158 0.39 1.18 -11.86
CA CYS A 158 0.92 0.46 -10.71
C CYS A 158 -0.19 0.16 -9.72
N TYR A 159 -0.14 -1.03 -9.12
CA TYR A 159 -0.95 -1.42 -7.98
C TYR A 159 -0.08 -1.50 -6.74
N GLN A 160 -0.51 -0.84 -5.67
CA GLN A 160 0.17 -0.91 -4.38
C GLN A 160 -0.75 -1.56 -3.36
N GLN A 161 -0.31 -2.72 -2.85
CA GLN A 161 -1.03 -3.50 -1.85
C GLN A 161 -0.99 -2.83 -0.47
N ARG A 162 -1.97 -3.14 0.37
CA ARG A 162 -2.10 -2.67 1.76
C ARG A 162 -2.10 -1.15 1.87
N ARG A 163 -2.65 -0.48 0.85
CA ARG A 163 -2.88 0.96 0.82
C ARG A 163 -4.35 1.27 0.64
N SER A 164 -4.77 2.44 1.11
CA SER A 164 -6.18 2.84 1.09
C SER A 164 -6.47 4.13 0.30
N ALA A 165 -5.43 4.90 -0.05
CA ALA A 165 -5.60 6.13 -0.82
C ALA A 165 -4.34 6.49 -1.60
N VAL A 166 -4.51 7.28 -2.67
CA VAL A 166 -3.43 7.89 -3.47
C VAL A 166 -3.58 9.40 -3.43
N LEU A 167 -2.45 10.12 -3.40
CA LEU A 167 -2.41 11.57 -3.46
C LEU A 167 -1.18 12.03 -4.25
N MET A 168 -1.37 12.89 -5.25
CA MET A 168 -0.29 13.67 -5.86
C MET A 168 -0.19 15.02 -5.14
N ILE A 169 1.00 15.39 -4.68
CA ILE A 169 1.26 16.66 -3.99
C ILE A 169 2.19 17.51 -4.87
N PRO A 170 1.67 18.59 -5.50
CA PRO A 170 2.52 19.53 -6.24
C PRO A 170 3.32 20.41 -5.27
N GLY A 171 4.51 20.83 -5.68
CA GLY A 171 5.44 21.64 -4.90
C GLY A 171 6.26 20.88 -3.85
N ARG A 172 6.19 19.54 -3.79
CA ARG A 172 6.96 18.73 -2.83
C ARG A 172 7.64 17.55 -3.51
N LYS A 173 8.81 17.17 -3.00
CA LYS A 173 9.47 15.89 -3.32
C LYS A 173 9.28 14.80 -2.25
N THR A 174 8.59 15.14 -1.15
CA THR A 174 8.35 14.21 -0.02
C THR A 174 6.90 14.28 0.43
N CYS A 175 6.36 13.11 0.78
CA CYS A 175 5.02 12.97 1.34
C CYS A 175 4.92 13.56 2.76
N TYR A 176 3.71 13.88 3.18
CA TYR A 176 3.45 14.27 4.57
C TYR A 176 3.55 13.07 5.52
N LYS A 177 3.69 13.35 6.82
CA LYS A 177 3.79 12.31 7.85
C LYS A 177 2.63 11.31 7.74
N GLY A 178 2.98 10.02 7.78
CA GLY A 178 2.02 8.92 7.70
C GLY A 178 1.53 8.62 6.29
N TRP A 179 2.14 9.20 5.25
CA TRP A 179 2.00 8.80 3.85
C TRP A 179 3.33 8.23 3.35
N ASN A 180 3.25 7.29 2.42
CA ASN A 180 4.39 6.60 1.83
C ASN A 180 4.66 7.19 0.45
N SER A 181 5.93 7.37 0.10
CA SER A 181 6.33 7.87 -1.21
C SER A 181 6.38 6.72 -2.20
N GLU A 182 5.66 6.85 -3.32
CA GLU A 182 5.75 5.92 -4.45
C GLU A 182 6.82 6.40 -5.43
N TYR A 183 6.73 7.65 -5.86
CA TYR A 183 7.76 8.32 -6.66
C TYR A 183 7.64 9.85 -6.57
N HIS A 184 8.69 10.56 -6.98
CA HIS A 184 8.69 12.01 -7.07
C HIS A 184 9.37 12.47 -8.36
N GLY A 185 9.15 13.74 -8.70
CA GLY A 185 9.81 14.37 -9.84
C GLY A 185 9.30 15.78 -10.07
N TYR A 186 8.97 16.09 -11.33
CA TYR A 186 8.60 17.43 -11.75
C TYR A 186 7.16 17.46 -12.26
N LEU A 187 6.44 18.51 -11.86
CA LEU A 187 5.10 18.76 -12.36
C LEU A 187 5.20 19.28 -13.79
N MET A 188 4.48 18.64 -14.69
CA MET A 188 4.46 18.96 -16.11
C MET A 188 3.04 19.12 -16.62
N SER A 189 2.88 19.95 -17.64
CA SER A 189 1.64 20.12 -18.40
C SER A 189 1.96 20.69 -19.78
N ASP A 190 0.95 21.05 -20.56
CA ASP A 190 1.15 21.70 -21.86
C ASP A 190 1.71 23.13 -21.72
N HIS A 191 2.21 23.67 -22.82
CA HIS A 191 2.71 25.03 -22.89
C HIS A 191 1.58 26.05 -22.76
N LYS A 192 1.87 27.16 -22.09
CA LYS A 192 0.90 28.24 -21.78
C LYS A 192 0.20 28.89 -22.98
N ILE A 193 0.68 28.70 -24.21
CA ILE A 193 0.04 29.24 -25.43
C ILE A 193 -0.79 28.19 -26.19
N HIS A 194 -0.74 26.94 -25.74
CA HIS A 194 -1.51 25.84 -26.29
C HIS A 194 -2.82 25.68 -25.50
N TYR A 195 -3.59 24.65 -25.82
CA TYR A 195 -4.79 24.33 -25.06
C TYR A 195 -4.46 23.57 -23.77
N ARG A 196 -5.37 23.69 -22.79
CA ARG A 196 -5.16 23.15 -21.45
C ARG A 196 -5.06 21.62 -21.47
N GLN A 197 -4.06 21.11 -20.78
CA GLN A 197 -3.96 19.71 -20.35
C GLN A 197 -3.94 19.67 -18.82
N ASP A 198 -4.16 18.49 -18.24
CA ASP A 198 -4.04 18.28 -16.82
C ASP A 198 -2.57 18.41 -16.36
N PHE A 199 -2.36 18.37 -15.05
CA PHE A 199 -1.03 18.33 -14.45
C PHE A 199 -0.61 16.89 -14.16
N ALA A 200 0.55 16.48 -14.68
CA ALA A 200 1.13 15.19 -14.41
C ALA A 200 2.40 15.33 -13.56
N CYS A 201 2.54 14.45 -12.57
CA CYS A 201 3.81 14.30 -11.88
C CYS A 201 4.69 13.35 -12.67
N VAL A 202 5.71 13.86 -13.35
CA VAL A 202 6.64 13.04 -14.15
C VAL A 202 7.83 12.65 -13.30
N ASP A 203 8.17 11.35 -13.30
CA ASP A 203 9.24 10.78 -12.48
C ASP A 203 10.58 11.51 -12.70
N ILE A 204 11.35 11.70 -11.62
CA ILE A 204 12.64 12.39 -11.71
C ILE A 204 13.67 11.68 -12.59
N ASN A 205 13.53 10.37 -12.80
CA ASN A 205 14.38 9.59 -13.69
C ASN A 205 13.60 9.17 -14.94
N ALA A 206 12.85 10.11 -15.53
CA ALA A 206 12.07 9.84 -16.71
C ALA A 206 12.93 9.29 -17.85
N GLU A 207 12.34 8.42 -18.66
CA GLU A 207 12.97 7.78 -19.80
C GLU A 207 12.12 7.96 -21.06
N PRO A 208 12.70 7.95 -22.26
CA PRO A 208 11.91 7.92 -23.49
C PRO A 208 11.21 6.55 -23.61
N LEU A 209 10.06 6.52 -24.29
CA LEU A 209 9.37 5.26 -24.61
C LEU A 209 10.32 4.37 -25.43
N ASP A 210 10.74 4.90 -26.58
CA ASP A 210 11.71 4.32 -27.52
C ASP A 210 12.62 5.43 -28.07
N ASN A 211 13.61 5.08 -28.91
CA ASN A 211 14.51 6.04 -29.55
C ASN A 211 13.86 6.81 -30.73
N LYS A 212 12.53 6.83 -30.80
CA LYS A 212 11.81 7.56 -31.85
C LYS A 212 11.82 9.05 -31.52
N ASN A 213 12.27 9.82 -32.49
CA ASN A 213 12.33 11.28 -32.41
C ASN A 213 11.49 11.84 -33.55
N GLY A 214 10.28 12.29 -33.23
CA GLY A 214 9.33 12.85 -34.17
C GLY A 214 8.68 14.12 -33.61
N SER A 215 8.21 14.98 -34.51
CA SER A 215 7.39 16.14 -34.15
C SER A 215 5.98 15.85 -34.62
N GLU A 216 5.32 14.92 -33.94
CA GLU A 216 3.92 14.60 -34.14
C GLU A 216 3.02 15.59 -33.38
N ASP A 217 3.57 16.29 -32.38
CA ASP A 217 2.94 17.38 -31.66
C ASP A 217 1.56 16.98 -31.10
N GLY A 218 1.43 15.77 -30.57
CA GLY A 218 0.22 15.29 -29.90
C GLY A 218 -0.02 15.96 -28.55
N ALA A 219 -0.16 15.17 -27.48
CA ALA A 219 -0.17 15.72 -26.12
C ALA A 219 1.26 16.07 -25.67
N LEU A 220 1.46 17.21 -25.00
CA LEU A 220 2.81 17.73 -24.78
C LEU A 220 3.15 17.90 -23.29
N PHE A 221 4.38 17.54 -22.93
CA PHE A 221 4.92 17.67 -21.59
C PHE A 221 6.00 18.75 -21.52
N TYR A 222 5.64 19.89 -20.93
CA TYR A 222 6.54 20.99 -20.57
C TYR A 222 6.73 21.04 -19.06
N ALA A 223 7.98 21.26 -18.63
CA ALA A 223 8.29 21.52 -17.22
C ALA A 223 7.68 22.86 -16.78
N LEU A 224 7.10 22.88 -15.60
CA LEU A 224 6.47 24.05 -15.03
C LEU A 224 7.42 24.79 -14.11
N ARG A 225 7.31 26.12 -14.12
CA ARG A 225 7.99 27.00 -13.18
C ARG A 225 6.98 27.85 -12.43
N THR A 226 7.25 28.10 -11.16
CA THR A 226 6.45 28.99 -10.31
C THR A 226 6.50 30.42 -10.83
N LYS A 227 5.39 31.16 -10.67
CA LYS A 227 5.35 32.60 -10.89
C LYS A 227 4.83 33.30 -9.64
N CYS A 228 5.66 34.13 -9.01
CA CYS A 228 5.23 34.88 -7.84
C CYS A 228 4.21 35.96 -8.22
N GLY A 229 3.37 36.32 -7.23
CA GLY A 229 2.24 37.24 -7.38
C GLY A 229 1.21 36.86 -6.33
N SER A 230 0.04 36.38 -6.77
CA SER A 230 -0.91 35.71 -5.86
C SER A 230 -0.32 34.43 -5.25
N LEU A 231 0.62 33.78 -5.95
CA LEU A 231 1.47 32.76 -5.36
C LEU A 231 2.50 33.44 -4.45
N ARG A 232 2.39 33.21 -3.14
CA ARG A 232 3.26 33.83 -2.14
C ARG A 232 4.69 33.32 -2.25
N CYS A 233 5.64 34.25 -2.29
CA CYS A 233 7.06 33.97 -2.28
C CYS A 233 7.72 34.84 -1.21
N PRO A 234 8.15 34.29 -0.06
CA PRO A 234 8.13 32.87 0.37
C PRO A 234 6.72 32.31 0.69
N PRO A 235 6.54 30.96 0.78
CA PRO A 235 7.57 29.90 0.81
C PRO A 235 8.01 29.39 -0.57
N TYR A 236 7.32 29.76 -1.64
CA TYR A 236 7.77 29.42 -2.99
C TYR A 236 8.90 30.36 -3.44
N THR A 237 9.69 29.92 -4.40
CA THR A 237 10.72 30.73 -5.07
C THR A 237 10.20 31.13 -6.44
N ASN A 238 10.48 32.34 -6.92
CA ASN A 238 10.06 32.75 -8.28
C ASN A 238 10.83 31.98 -9.35
N GLU A 239 10.17 31.63 -10.45
CA GLU A 239 10.78 30.98 -11.63
C GLU A 239 11.48 29.64 -11.32
N ALA A 240 11.10 28.96 -10.23
CA ALA A 240 11.67 27.69 -9.82
C ALA A 240 10.86 26.51 -10.38
N ASP A 241 11.55 25.43 -10.74
CA ASP A 241 10.91 24.18 -11.19
C ASP A 241 9.90 23.68 -10.15
N VAL A 242 8.70 23.32 -10.59
CA VAL A 242 7.65 22.82 -9.71
C VAL A 242 7.87 21.32 -9.49
N LEU A 243 8.26 20.95 -8.27
CA LEU A 243 8.40 19.55 -7.87
C LEU A 243 7.02 18.88 -7.68
N CYS A 244 6.99 17.56 -7.63
CA CYS A 244 5.80 16.80 -7.26
C CYS A 244 6.18 15.44 -6.65
N VAL A 245 5.25 14.86 -5.88
CA VAL A 245 5.38 13.52 -5.32
C VAL A 245 4.03 12.81 -5.37
N VAL A 246 4.03 11.54 -5.72
CA VAL A 246 2.87 10.65 -5.62
C VAL A 246 3.04 9.79 -4.37
N CYS A 247 2.00 9.81 -3.54
CA CYS A 247 1.99 9.22 -2.22
C CYS A 247 0.82 8.26 -2.04
N THR A 248 1.00 7.25 -1.19
CA THR A 248 -0.07 6.32 -0.78
C THR A 248 -0.25 6.30 0.74
N LYS A 249 -1.47 5.97 1.19
CA LYS A 249 -1.82 5.84 2.61
C LYS A 249 -1.80 4.38 3.06
#